data_AF-A0A925QTJ6-F1
#
_entry.id   AF-A0A925QTJ6-F1
#
_cell.length_a   1.000
_cell.length_b   1.000
_cell.length_c   1.000
_cell.angle_alpha   90.00
_cell.angle_beta   90.00
_cell.angle_gamma   90.00
#
_symmetry.space_group_name_H-M   'P 1'
#
loop_
_entity.id
_entity.type
_entity.pdbx_description
1 polymer ?
#
loop_
_entity_poly.entity_id
_entity_poly.type
_entity_poly.pdbx_seq_one_letter_code
_entity_poly.pdbx_strand_id
1 'polypeptide(L)'
;SHWHSDHIGAASMYGAKVEIIAHEITRELLARFPDPLRPLPTVTFKENLIVELGVEKLELSYKGANHCPGNIFIYAPKQKVLTKIDIVSPGSCTFMHCDASENISGWIEAHEQILEYDFDFLVGGHIVRWGTREDVLTSQEYFRDMQTYVEEALDRMCSPEGAAEFFMTGPPEHYAVYTENWINSMVNYVTEKLIIKTTSNGQKWSDRLAGVTTNTKYHAYTLVESNRTERSHKGYQKRGTGGTDYFI
;
A
#
# COMPACT_ATOMS: atom_id res chain seq x y z
N SER A 1 -13.11 5.28 6.49
CA SER A 1 -12.21 5.02 5.35
C SER A 1 -12.15 3.55 5.01
N HIS A 2 -11.93 2.67 6.00
CA HIS A 2 -11.96 1.22 5.87
C HIS A 2 -12.19 0.58 7.26
N TRP A 3 -12.00 -0.73 7.38
CA TRP A 3 -12.44 -1.53 8.54
C TRP A 3 -11.44 -1.65 9.70
N HIS A 4 -10.20 -1.16 9.56
CA HIS A 4 -9.20 -1.29 10.62
C HIS A 4 -9.56 -0.48 11.88
N SER A 5 -9.27 -1.07 13.04
CA SER A 5 -9.74 -0.60 14.34
C SER A 5 -9.15 0.73 14.78
N ASP A 6 -7.98 1.09 14.31
CA ASP A 6 -7.33 2.37 14.58
C ASP A 6 -8.02 3.56 13.87
N HIS A 7 -8.86 3.30 12.86
CA HIS A 7 -9.67 4.33 12.18
C HIS A 7 -11.13 4.35 12.63
N ILE A 8 -11.69 3.21 13.01
CA ILE A 8 -13.12 3.07 13.37
C ILE A 8 -13.39 2.50 14.76
N GLY A 9 -12.35 2.14 15.52
CA GLY A 9 -12.42 1.37 16.77
C GLY A 9 -13.17 2.04 17.91
N ALA A 10 -13.43 3.34 17.82
CA ALA A 10 -14.23 4.08 18.79
C ALA A 10 -15.50 4.67 18.16
N ALA A 11 -15.94 4.23 16.97
CA ALA A 11 -17.07 4.84 16.25
C ALA A 11 -18.37 4.91 17.08
N SER A 12 -18.58 3.97 18.01
CA SER A 12 -19.70 4.00 18.97
C SER A 12 -19.79 5.29 19.82
N MET A 13 -18.67 5.99 20.04
CA MET A 13 -18.62 7.19 20.89
C MET A 13 -19.46 8.35 20.37
N TYR A 14 -19.74 8.38 19.06
CA TYR A 14 -20.57 9.41 18.43
C TYR A 14 -22.08 9.19 18.65
N GLY A 15 -22.48 8.06 19.22
CA GLY A 15 -23.87 7.73 19.58
C GLY A 15 -24.74 7.30 18.39
N ALA A 16 -25.97 6.86 18.67
CA ALA A 16 -26.85 6.28 17.66
C ALA A 16 -27.54 7.31 16.71
N LYS A 17 -27.31 8.61 16.93
CA LYS A 17 -27.96 9.69 16.17
C LYS A 17 -27.10 10.21 15.01
N VAL A 18 -25.92 9.64 14.79
CA VAL A 18 -25.07 9.98 13.65
C VAL A 18 -25.25 8.96 12.54
N GLU A 19 -25.14 9.41 11.30
CA GLU A 19 -25.03 8.52 10.16
C GLU A 19 -23.59 8.00 10.06
N ILE A 20 -23.44 6.69 9.95
CA ILE A 20 -22.15 6.02 9.75
C ILE A 20 -22.14 5.51 8.31
N ILE A 21 -21.30 6.13 7.48
CA ILE A 21 -21.19 5.82 6.06
C ILE A 21 -19.92 5.00 5.82
N ALA A 22 -20.04 3.85 5.15
CA ALA A 22 -18.88 3.07 4.72
C ALA A 22 -19.18 2.27 3.45
N HIS A 23 -18.15 1.65 2.88
CA HIS A 23 -18.33 0.68 1.79
C HIS A 23 -19.08 -0.57 2.27
N GLU A 24 -19.82 -1.26 1.37
CA GLU A 24 -20.55 -2.48 1.74
C GLU A 24 -19.64 -3.59 2.30
N ILE A 25 -18.42 -3.72 1.77
CA ILE A 25 -17.42 -4.69 2.26
C ILE A 25 -17.03 -4.39 3.73
N THR A 26 -16.91 -3.11 4.11
CA THR A 26 -16.64 -2.74 5.51
C THR A 26 -17.77 -3.21 6.42
N ARG A 27 -19.03 -3.09 5.98
CA ARG A 27 -20.18 -3.60 6.72
C ARG A 27 -20.15 -5.13 6.83
N GLU A 28 -19.80 -5.84 5.76
CA GLU A 28 -19.66 -7.30 5.77
C GLU A 28 -18.61 -7.77 6.77
N LEU A 29 -17.43 -7.13 6.78
CA LEU A 29 -16.34 -7.46 7.71
C LEU A 29 -16.74 -7.20 9.17
N LEU A 30 -17.40 -6.07 9.45
CA LEU A 30 -17.91 -5.76 10.79
C LEU A 30 -19.04 -6.70 11.24
N ALA A 31 -19.90 -7.13 10.33
CA ALA A 31 -20.95 -8.10 10.62
C ALA A 31 -20.37 -9.49 10.92
N ARG A 32 -19.27 -9.86 10.25
CA ARG A 32 -18.54 -11.11 10.48
C ARG A 32 -17.84 -11.15 11.84
N PHE A 33 -17.34 -10.00 12.30
CA PHE A 33 -16.64 -9.87 13.59
C PHE A 33 -17.29 -8.77 14.45
N PRO A 34 -18.46 -9.04 15.06
CA PRO A 34 -19.21 -8.02 15.81
C PRO A 34 -18.42 -7.46 16.98
N ASP A 35 -18.43 -6.13 17.10
CA ASP A 35 -17.75 -5.39 18.16
C ASP A 35 -18.63 -4.20 18.59
N PRO A 36 -19.04 -4.11 19.88
CA PRO A 36 -19.86 -3.00 20.39
C PRO A 36 -19.26 -1.61 20.16
N LEU A 37 -17.93 -1.50 20.05
CA LEU A 37 -17.26 -0.22 19.80
C LEU A 37 -17.27 0.19 18.32
N ARG A 38 -17.49 -0.76 17.41
CA ARG A 38 -17.52 -0.60 15.94
C ARG A 38 -18.89 -0.99 15.39
N PRO A 39 -19.94 -0.16 15.60
CA PRO A 39 -21.27 -0.45 15.08
C PRO A 39 -21.27 -0.58 13.55
N LEU A 40 -22.24 -1.33 13.03
CA LEU A 40 -22.41 -1.45 11.58
C LEU A 40 -22.72 -0.08 10.95
N PRO A 41 -22.20 0.21 9.75
CA PRO A 41 -22.58 1.39 8.99
C PRO A 41 -24.10 1.45 8.77
N THR A 42 -24.69 2.63 8.99
CA THR A 42 -26.11 2.88 8.75
C THR A 42 -26.40 3.12 7.27
N VAL A 43 -25.40 3.61 6.52
CA VAL A 43 -25.45 3.79 5.07
C VAL A 43 -24.25 3.10 4.44
N THR A 44 -24.52 2.37 3.36
CA THR A 44 -23.50 1.70 2.55
C THR A 44 -23.63 2.03 1.09
N PHE A 45 -22.50 1.95 0.38
CA PHE A 45 -22.44 2.08 -1.08
C PHE A 45 -21.49 1.05 -1.69
N LYS A 46 -21.63 0.83 -3.00
CA LYS A 46 -20.86 -0.16 -3.79
C LYS A 46 -19.72 0.46 -4.61
N GLU A 47 -20.01 1.56 -5.31
CA GLU A 47 -19.05 2.16 -6.23
C GLU A 47 -18.85 3.63 -5.88
N ASN A 48 -19.91 4.43 -5.98
CA ASN A 48 -19.88 5.86 -5.74
C ASN A 48 -21.05 6.29 -4.85
N LEU A 49 -20.83 7.33 -4.05
CA LEU A 49 -21.87 7.98 -3.25
C LEU A 49 -21.55 9.47 -3.13
N ILE A 50 -22.54 10.33 -3.35
CA ILE A 50 -22.45 11.75 -3.03
C ILE A 50 -23.16 11.97 -1.70
N VAL A 51 -22.45 12.57 -0.75
CA VAL A 51 -22.99 12.94 0.57
C VAL A 51 -23.16 14.45 0.60
N GLU A 52 -24.41 14.89 0.68
CA GLU A 52 -24.77 16.31 0.76
C GLU A 52 -24.73 16.78 2.22
N LEU A 53 -23.93 17.82 2.49
CA LEU A 53 -23.71 18.43 3.79
C LEU A 53 -24.11 19.91 3.73
N GLY A 54 -25.39 20.17 3.46
CA GLY A 54 -25.92 21.51 3.26
C GLY A 54 -25.45 22.12 1.93
N VAL A 55 -24.49 23.05 1.97
CA VAL A 55 -23.89 23.67 0.78
C VAL A 55 -22.56 23.02 0.37
N GLU A 56 -22.13 22.04 1.14
CA GLU A 56 -20.91 21.26 0.90
C GLU A 56 -21.29 19.85 0.44
N LYS A 57 -20.42 19.20 -0.31
CA LYS A 57 -20.59 17.79 -0.70
C LYS A 57 -19.29 17.01 -0.53
N LEU A 58 -19.43 15.72 -0.22
CA LEU A 58 -18.35 14.74 -0.28
C LEU A 58 -18.65 13.72 -1.37
N GLU A 59 -17.67 13.45 -2.22
CA GLU A 59 -17.70 12.40 -3.24
C GLU A 59 -16.93 11.20 -2.73
N LEU A 60 -17.65 10.13 -2.41
CA LEU A 60 -17.09 8.87 -1.94
C LEU A 60 -17.00 7.93 -3.12
N SER A 61 -15.86 7.26 -3.30
CA SER A 61 -15.68 6.27 -4.36
C SER A 61 -14.85 5.08 -3.90
N TYR A 62 -15.16 3.92 -4.45
CA TYR A 62 -14.39 2.69 -4.29
C TYR A 62 -13.85 2.27 -5.66
N LYS A 63 -12.52 2.31 -5.80
CA LYS A 63 -11.81 2.03 -7.06
C LYS A 63 -11.12 0.66 -7.03
N GLY A 64 -11.69 -0.29 -6.29
CA GLY A 64 -11.10 -1.61 -6.04
C GLY A 64 -10.30 -1.70 -4.74
N ALA A 65 -9.97 -2.94 -4.34
CA ALA A 65 -9.21 -3.21 -3.13
C ALA A 65 -7.77 -2.68 -3.28
N ASN A 66 -7.27 -2.01 -2.25
CA ASN A 66 -5.93 -1.43 -2.22
C ASN A 66 -5.27 -1.75 -0.86
N HIS A 67 -5.12 -0.80 0.07
CA HIS A 67 -4.66 -1.09 1.44
C HIS A 67 -5.41 -2.27 2.07
N CYS A 68 -6.74 -2.28 1.97
CA CYS A 68 -7.57 -3.44 2.30
C CYS A 68 -8.87 -3.39 1.48
N PRO A 69 -9.68 -4.47 1.46
CA PRO A 69 -11.02 -4.43 0.91
C PRO A 69 -11.89 -3.35 1.57
N GLY A 70 -12.66 -2.61 0.75
CA GLY A 70 -13.49 -1.51 1.24
C GLY A 70 -12.75 -0.22 1.64
N ASN A 71 -11.47 -0.07 1.29
CA ASN A 71 -10.74 1.20 1.47
C ASN A 71 -11.10 2.22 0.39
N ILE A 72 -11.85 3.25 0.79
CA ILE A 72 -12.49 4.22 -0.11
C ILE A 72 -11.68 5.51 -0.26
N PHE A 73 -11.97 6.25 -1.33
CA PHE A 73 -11.58 7.64 -1.54
C PHE A 73 -12.72 8.54 -1.06
N ILE A 74 -12.40 9.64 -0.39
CA ILE A 74 -13.38 10.64 0.07
C ILE A 74 -12.87 12.01 -0.39
N TYR A 75 -13.59 12.65 -1.32
CA TYR A 75 -13.15 13.89 -1.95
C TYR A 75 -14.12 15.04 -1.66
N ALA A 76 -13.58 16.17 -1.22
CA ALA A 76 -14.30 17.41 -0.99
C ALA A 76 -13.93 18.41 -2.10
N PRO A 77 -14.67 18.47 -3.23
CA PRO A 77 -14.24 19.17 -4.43
C PRO A 77 -14.12 20.68 -4.27
N LYS A 78 -14.96 21.30 -3.44
CA LYS A 78 -14.92 22.75 -3.22
C LYS A 78 -13.68 23.17 -2.43
N GLN A 79 -13.27 22.34 -1.47
CA GLN A 79 -12.10 22.54 -0.61
C GLN A 79 -10.81 22.01 -1.24
N LYS A 80 -10.93 21.21 -2.31
CA LYS A 80 -9.81 20.47 -2.92
C LYS A 80 -9.08 19.60 -1.89
N VAL A 81 -9.84 18.92 -1.02
CA VAL A 81 -9.30 17.98 -0.03
C VAL A 81 -9.64 16.56 -0.44
N LEU A 82 -8.62 15.74 -0.63
CA LEU A 82 -8.76 14.30 -0.82
C LEU A 82 -8.37 13.58 0.47
N THR A 83 -9.19 12.64 0.92
CA THR A 83 -8.84 11.70 1.99
C THR A 83 -8.67 10.33 1.38
N LYS A 84 -7.47 9.78 1.53
CA LYS A 84 -7.13 8.42 1.14
C LYS A 84 -6.19 7.83 2.18
N ILE A 85 -6.80 7.07 3.08
CA ILE A 85 -6.15 6.57 4.30
C ILE A 85 -5.32 5.33 3.99
N ASP A 86 -4.10 5.31 4.53
CA ASP A 86 -3.13 4.22 4.55
C ASP A 86 -2.54 3.84 3.17
N ILE A 87 -2.38 4.86 2.31
CA ILE A 87 -1.65 4.74 1.03
C ILE A 87 -0.39 5.60 1.03
N VAL A 88 -0.52 6.87 1.41
CA VAL A 88 0.58 7.85 1.39
C VAL A 88 0.74 8.42 2.79
N SER A 89 1.98 8.41 3.29
CA SER A 89 2.40 9.02 4.55
C SER A 89 3.18 10.30 4.25
N PRO A 90 2.58 11.50 4.23
CA PRO A 90 3.26 12.71 3.76
C PRO A 90 4.58 13.01 4.49
N GLY A 91 5.71 13.00 3.76
CA GLY A 91 7.05 13.29 4.30
C GLY A 91 7.73 12.11 5.02
N SER A 92 7.12 10.94 4.99
CA SER A 92 7.67 9.69 5.50
C SER A 92 7.50 8.61 4.46
N CYS A 93 8.32 7.56 4.49
CA CYS A 93 7.84 6.30 3.92
C CYS A 93 6.66 5.80 4.79
N THR A 94 5.81 4.95 4.23
CA THR A 94 4.68 4.39 4.98
C THR A 94 5.14 3.51 6.14
N PHE A 95 4.19 3.10 6.99
CA PHE A 95 4.48 2.14 8.05
C PHE A 95 4.96 0.81 7.44
N MET A 96 5.61 -0.01 8.24
CA MET A 96 6.20 -1.29 7.82
C MET A 96 5.23 -2.15 7.01
N HIS A 97 5.79 -3.04 6.18
CA HIS A 97 4.99 -3.90 5.29
C HIS A 97 4.05 -3.12 4.35
N CYS A 98 4.56 -2.01 3.81
CA CYS A 98 3.85 -1.08 2.90
C CYS A 98 2.48 -0.68 3.46
N ASP A 99 2.55 -0.13 4.67
CA ASP A 99 1.41 0.29 5.49
C ASP A 99 0.53 -0.86 5.98
N ALA A 100 1.10 -2.05 6.22
CA ALA A 100 0.35 -3.26 6.60
C ALA A 100 -0.80 -3.59 5.61
N SER A 101 -0.55 -3.38 4.33
CA SER A 101 -1.57 -3.53 3.29
C SER A 101 -1.81 -4.98 2.88
N GLU A 102 -3.07 -5.34 2.70
CA GLU A 102 -3.53 -6.67 2.30
C GLU A 102 -3.44 -6.90 0.77
N ASN A 103 -3.53 -5.85 -0.04
CA ASN A 103 -3.40 -5.92 -1.49
C ASN A 103 -2.37 -4.90 -1.99
N ILE A 104 -1.11 -5.35 -2.05
CA ILE A 104 0.05 -4.53 -2.43
C ILE A 104 -0.05 -4.01 -3.86
N SER A 105 -0.64 -4.79 -4.74
CA SER A 105 -0.80 -4.47 -6.15
C SER A 105 -1.78 -3.31 -6.35
N GLY A 106 -2.93 -3.39 -5.69
CA GLY A 106 -3.90 -2.29 -5.63
C GLY A 106 -3.39 -1.09 -4.81
N TRP A 107 -2.55 -1.32 -3.80
CA TRP A 107 -1.91 -0.26 -3.01
C TRP A 107 -0.92 0.57 -3.85
N ILE A 108 -0.13 -0.08 -4.72
CA ILE A 108 0.71 0.62 -5.70
C ILE A 108 -0.17 1.40 -6.68
N GLU A 109 -1.22 0.78 -7.25
CA GLU A 109 -2.14 1.44 -8.19
C GLU A 109 -2.83 2.66 -7.56
N ALA A 110 -3.15 2.61 -6.25
CA ALA A 110 -3.83 3.69 -5.56
C ALA A 110 -3.07 5.02 -5.62
N HIS A 111 -1.74 5.02 -5.75
CA HIS A 111 -0.97 6.24 -5.96
C HIS A 111 -1.36 6.95 -7.27
N GLU A 112 -1.56 6.19 -8.35
CA GLU A 112 -1.99 6.72 -9.64
C GLU A 112 -3.44 7.22 -9.55
N GLN A 113 -4.30 6.45 -8.88
CA GLN A 113 -5.70 6.84 -8.66
C GLN A 113 -5.84 8.13 -7.83
N ILE A 114 -4.96 8.36 -6.84
CA ILE A 114 -4.90 9.62 -6.09
C ILE A 114 -4.59 10.79 -7.02
N LEU A 115 -3.64 10.61 -7.94
CA LEU A 115 -3.18 11.65 -8.87
C LEU A 115 -4.22 12.04 -9.94
N GLU A 116 -5.29 11.26 -10.10
CA GLU A 116 -6.45 11.58 -10.96
C GLU A 116 -7.30 12.74 -10.42
N TYR A 117 -7.21 13.06 -9.11
CA TYR A 117 -8.00 14.11 -8.48
C TYR A 117 -7.30 15.48 -8.56
N ASP A 118 -8.11 16.55 -8.67
CA ASP A 118 -7.68 17.95 -8.56
C ASP A 118 -7.72 18.41 -7.09
N PHE A 119 -6.78 17.91 -6.27
CA PHE A 119 -6.68 18.23 -4.84
C PHE A 119 -5.47 19.13 -4.54
N ASP A 120 -5.63 19.99 -3.54
CA ASP A 120 -4.55 20.78 -2.94
C ASP A 120 -4.02 20.11 -1.65
N PHE A 121 -4.90 19.40 -0.93
CA PHE A 121 -4.58 18.76 0.35
C PHE A 121 -4.96 17.28 0.37
N LEU A 122 -4.05 16.44 0.88
CA LEU A 122 -4.27 15.01 1.09
C LEU A 122 -4.29 14.67 2.58
N VAL A 123 -5.32 13.99 3.04
CA VAL A 123 -5.38 13.36 4.37
C VAL A 123 -5.06 11.87 4.22
N GLY A 124 -3.87 11.49 4.69
CA GLY A 124 -3.28 10.15 4.47
C GLY A 124 -3.45 9.15 5.60
N GLY A 125 -3.88 9.57 6.79
CA GLY A 125 -3.97 8.71 7.98
C GLY A 125 -2.83 8.97 8.97
N HIS A 126 -1.93 8.00 9.15
CA HIS A 126 -0.91 7.97 10.21
C HIS A 126 0.28 8.91 10.01
N ILE A 127 0.06 10.21 9.82
CA ILE A 127 1.10 11.25 9.90
C ILE A 127 0.46 12.56 10.42
N VAL A 128 1.24 13.36 11.16
CA VAL A 128 0.77 14.62 11.80
C VAL A 128 0.71 15.83 10.85
N ARG A 129 0.80 15.63 9.53
CA ARG A 129 0.67 16.69 8.53
C ARG A 129 -0.15 16.23 7.33
N TRP A 130 -0.82 17.17 6.68
CA TRP A 130 -1.43 16.91 5.37
C TRP A 130 -0.36 16.74 4.29
N GLY A 131 -0.75 16.03 3.23
CA GLY A 131 0.05 15.86 2.03
C GLY A 131 -0.36 16.79 0.91
N THR A 132 0.49 16.82 -0.10
CA THR A 132 0.32 17.53 -1.36
C THR A 132 0.48 16.56 -2.52
N ARG A 133 0.22 17.02 -3.74
CA ARG A 133 0.54 16.23 -4.95
C ARG A 133 2.00 15.79 -5.00
N GLU A 134 2.93 16.62 -4.53
CA GLU A 134 4.36 16.31 -4.48
C GLU A 134 4.67 15.16 -3.51
N ASP A 135 3.96 15.07 -2.39
CA ASP A 135 4.10 13.96 -1.45
C ASP A 135 3.71 12.62 -2.09
N VAL A 136 2.65 12.63 -2.91
CA VAL A 136 2.20 11.43 -3.64
C VAL A 136 3.22 11.03 -4.70
N LEU A 137 3.77 12.00 -5.44
CA LEU A 137 4.82 11.75 -6.44
C LEU A 137 6.10 11.22 -5.80
N THR A 138 6.51 11.79 -4.66
CA THR A 138 7.68 11.33 -3.91
C THR A 138 7.47 9.90 -3.38
N SER A 139 6.29 9.59 -2.82
CA SER A 139 5.94 8.21 -2.42
C SER A 139 5.99 7.26 -3.61
N GLN A 140 5.37 7.63 -4.73
CA GLN A 140 5.36 6.84 -5.96
C GLN A 140 6.78 6.60 -6.50
N GLU A 141 7.66 7.60 -6.47
CA GLU A 141 9.07 7.46 -6.87
C GLU A 141 9.81 6.47 -5.96
N TYR A 142 9.65 6.57 -4.63
CA TYR A 142 10.27 5.65 -3.67
C TYR A 142 9.90 4.19 -3.94
N PHE A 143 8.61 3.91 -4.13
CA PHE A 143 8.16 2.54 -4.38
C PHE A 143 8.45 2.06 -5.81
N ARG A 144 8.55 2.95 -6.81
CA ARG A 144 9.03 2.61 -8.16
C ARG A 144 10.52 2.24 -8.17
N ASP A 145 11.33 2.98 -7.42
CA ASP A 145 12.74 2.66 -7.25
C ASP A 145 12.92 1.31 -6.55
N MET A 146 12.15 1.07 -5.48
CA MET A 146 12.16 -0.21 -4.79
C MET A 146 11.73 -1.35 -5.71
N GLN A 147 10.65 -1.17 -6.47
CA GLN A 147 10.15 -2.15 -7.44
C GLN A 147 11.22 -2.51 -8.49
N THR A 148 12.00 -1.52 -8.96
CA THR A 148 13.13 -1.76 -9.89
C THR A 148 14.16 -2.70 -9.26
N TYR A 149 14.55 -2.46 -8.02
CA TYR A 149 15.51 -3.33 -7.34
C TYR A 149 14.94 -4.69 -6.94
N VAL A 150 13.64 -4.78 -6.68
CA VAL A 150 12.95 -6.06 -6.49
C VAL A 150 13.03 -6.87 -7.78
N GLU A 151 12.70 -6.29 -8.93
CA GLU A 151 12.83 -6.98 -10.22
C GLU A 151 14.27 -7.44 -10.50
N GLU A 152 15.28 -6.59 -10.23
CA GLU A 152 16.69 -7.01 -10.31
C GLU A 152 17.02 -8.19 -9.39
N ALA A 153 16.53 -8.16 -8.14
CA ALA A 153 16.77 -9.22 -7.15
C ALA A 153 16.14 -10.54 -7.59
N LEU A 154 14.90 -10.48 -8.10
CA LEU A 154 14.17 -11.64 -8.61
C LEU A 154 14.83 -12.22 -9.87
N ASP A 155 15.15 -11.38 -10.86
CA ASP A 155 15.85 -11.79 -12.09
C ASP A 155 17.15 -12.53 -11.75
N ARG A 156 17.88 -12.07 -10.73
CA ARG A 156 19.13 -12.69 -10.29
C ARG A 156 18.91 -13.97 -9.49
N MET A 157 18.15 -13.89 -8.39
CA MET A 157 18.13 -14.93 -7.36
C MET A 157 17.02 -15.97 -7.59
N CYS A 158 16.00 -15.69 -8.39
CA CYS A 158 15.00 -16.67 -8.81
C CYS A 158 15.35 -17.36 -10.14
N SER A 159 16.47 -17.03 -10.77
CA SER A 159 17.00 -17.80 -11.91
C SER A 159 17.39 -19.22 -11.47
N PRO A 160 17.41 -20.22 -12.38
CA PRO A 160 17.86 -21.57 -12.04
C PRO A 160 19.25 -21.58 -11.39
N GLU A 161 20.18 -20.79 -11.93
CA GLU A 161 21.53 -20.66 -11.40
C GLU A 161 21.54 -19.98 -10.02
N GLY A 162 20.82 -18.87 -9.88
CA GLY A 162 20.74 -18.12 -8.62
C GLY A 162 20.07 -18.92 -7.51
N ALA A 163 18.99 -19.65 -7.80
CA ALA A 163 18.30 -20.49 -6.82
C ALA A 163 19.17 -21.68 -6.40
N ALA A 164 19.94 -22.27 -7.34
CA ALA A 164 20.87 -23.36 -7.02
C ALA A 164 21.93 -22.94 -5.99
N GLU A 165 22.40 -21.69 -6.01
CA GLU A 165 23.34 -21.14 -5.01
C GLU A 165 22.82 -21.20 -3.57
N PHE A 166 21.50 -21.31 -3.36
CA PHE A 166 20.90 -21.44 -2.04
C PHE A 166 20.51 -22.90 -1.75
N PHE A 167 19.79 -23.53 -2.68
CA PHE A 167 19.12 -24.80 -2.44
C PHE A 167 19.97 -26.05 -2.71
N MET A 168 21.11 -25.93 -3.39
CA MET A 168 22.01 -27.07 -3.70
C MET A 168 23.28 -27.09 -2.83
N THR A 169 23.28 -26.36 -1.71
CA THR A 169 24.48 -26.13 -0.89
C THR A 169 24.66 -27.09 0.29
N GLY A 170 23.66 -27.91 0.61
CA GLY A 170 23.72 -28.82 1.73
C GLY A 170 22.53 -29.78 1.77
N PRO A 171 22.30 -30.44 2.92
CA PRO A 171 21.38 -31.56 2.96
C PRO A 171 19.90 -31.10 2.94
N PRO A 172 18.98 -31.85 2.28
CA PRO A 172 17.61 -31.40 2.02
C PRO A 172 16.78 -31.06 3.27
N GLU A 173 17.08 -31.65 4.43
CA GLU A 173 16.40 -31.37 5.69
C GLU A 173 16.49 -29.91 6.15
N HIS A 174 17.44 -29.14 5.60
CA HIS A 174 17.62 -27.72 5.90
C HIS A 174 16.87 -26.78 4.93
N TYR A 175 15.97 -27.32 4.08
CA TYR A 175 15.24 -26.56 3.07
C TYR A 175 14.62 -25.24 3.60
N ALA A 176 14.00 -25.26 4.78
CA ALA A 176 13.40 -24.06 5.35
C ALA A 176 14.43 -22.94 5.63
N VAL A 177 15.63 -23.31 6.09
CA VAL A 177 16.73 -22.37 6.32
C VAL A 177 17.25 -21.81 4.99
N TYR A 178 17.33 -22.64 3.95
CA TYR A 178 17.71 -22.19 2.61
C TYR A 178 16.70 -21.21 2.03
N THR A 179 15.41 -21.50 2.17
CA THR A 179 14.33 -20.60 1.74
C THR A 179 14.40 -19.26 2.49
N GLU A 180 14.58 -19.29 3.81
CA GLU A 180 14.72 -18.07 4.60
C GLU A 180 15.93 -17.23 4.17
N ASN A 181 17.09 -17.87 3.98
CA ASN A 181 18.31 -17.18 3.53
C ASN A 181 18.14 -16.59 2.13
N TRP A 182 17.50 -17.32 1.23
CA TRP A 182 17.22 -16.88 -0.13
C TRP A 182 16.33 -15.64 -0.17
N ILE A 183 15.20 -15.66 0.54
CA ILE A 183 14.30 -14.50 0.66
C ILE A 183 15.04 -13.33 1.31
N ASN A 184 15.71 -13.55 2.43
CA ASN A 184 16.45 -12.48 3.11
C ASN A 184 17.56 -11.89 2.25
N SER A 185 18.20 -12.68 1.36
CA SER A 185 19.23 -12.19 0.45
C SER A 185 18.65 -11.23 -0.60
N MET A 186 17.48 -11.55 -1.15
CA MET A 186 16.74 -10.64 -2.04
C MET A 186 16.36 -9.35 -1.32
N VAL A 187 15.80 -9.47 -0.13
CA VAL A 187 15.36 -8.32 0.68
C VAL A 187 16.54 -7.42 1.08
N ASN A 188 17.66 -7.99 1.49
CA ASN A 188 18.86 -7.24 1.84
C ASN A 188 19.44 -6.53 0.61
N TYR A 189 19.47 -7.19 -0.56
CA TYR A 189 19.91 -6.57 -1.82
C TYR A 189 19.08 -5.32 -2.15
N VAL A 190 17.74 -5.45 -2.13
CA VAL A 190 16.82 -4.33 -2.40
C VAL A 190 17.04 -3.20 -1.40
N THR A 191 17.14 -3.55 -0.11
CA THR A 191 17.30 -2.58 0.98
C THR A 191 18.60 -1.78 0.83
N GLU A 192 19.73 -2.45 0.60
CA GLU A 192 21.03 -1.81 0.44
C GLU A 192 21.02 -0.84 -0.75
N LYS A 193 20.56 -1.32 -1.91
CA LYS A 193 20.51 -0.54 -3.15
C LYS A 193 19.64 0.69 -3.01
N LEU A 194 18.49 0.58 -2.34
CA LEU A 194 17.58 1.69 -2.14
C LEU A 194 18.15 2.73 -1.16
N ILE A 195 18.74 2.31 -0.04
CA ILE A 195 19.26 3.23 0.98
C ILE A 195 20.40 4.10 0.42
N ILE A 196 21.25 3.55 -0.45
CA ILE A 196 22.38 4.29 -1.01
C ILE A 196 22.03 5.09 -2.28
N LYS A 197 20.80 4.92 -2.81
CA LYS A 197 20.38 5.54 -4.05
C LYS A 197 20.32 7.06 -3.93
N THR A 198 20.92 7.75 -4.90
CA THR A 198 20.64 9.16 -5.19
C THR A 198 19.41 9.25 -6.08
N THR A 199 18.40 9.99 -5.63
CA THR A 199 17.08 10.10 -6.27
C THR A 199 17.03 11.22 -7.31
N SER A 200 15.86 11.42 -7.95
CA SER A 200 15.68 12.43 -9.01
C SER A 200 16.04 13.87 -8.61
N ASN A 201 15.96 14.22 -7.32
CA ASN A 201 16.31 15.56 -6.83
C ASN A 201 17.76 15.69 -6.32
N GLY A 202 18.60 14.66 -6.50
CA GLY A 202 20.00 14.64 -6.08
C GLY A 202 20.24 14.29 -4.61
N GLN A 203 19.20 14.04 -3.81
CA GLN A 203 19.31 13.60 -2.41
C GLN A 203 19.18 12.08 -2.28
N LYS A 204 19.62 11.52 -1.15
CA LYS A 204 19.31 10.12 -0.80
C LYS A 204 17.89 9.99 -0.24
N TRP A 205 17.34 8.78 -0.29
CA TRP A 205 16.02 8.53 0.29
C TRP A 205 15.92 8.85 1.78
N SER A 206 16.98 8.59 2.55
CA SER A 206 17.07 8.94 3.97
C SER A 206 16.96 10.44 4.26
N ASP A 207 17.28 11.28 3.27
CA ASP A 207 17.25 12.73 3.39
C ASP A 207 15.89 13.30 2.95
N ARG A 208 15.16 12.57 2.10
CA ARG A 208 13.85 12.97 1.54
C ARG A 208 12.66 12.54 2.38
N LEU A 209 12.73 11.36 2.98
CA LEU A 209 11.61 10.73 3.68
C LEU A 209 12.05 10.23 5.05
N ALA A 210 11.27 10.60 6.07
CA ALA A 210 11.38 9.97 7.39
C ALA A 210 11.09 8.45 7.30
N GLY A 211 11.60 7.69 8.28
CA GLY A 211 11.33 6.25 8.38
C GLY A 211 12.04 5.35 7.36
N VAL A 212 12.69 5.90 6.33
CA VAL A 212 13.36 5.10 5.28
C VAL A 212 14.38 4.13 5.88
N THR A 213 15.20 4.56 6.84
CA THR A 213 16.23 3.72 7.45
C THR A 213 15.66 2.59 8.31
N THR A 214 14.43 2.74 8.83
CA THR A 214 13.79 1.76 9.71
C THR A 214 12.82 0.83 8.98
N ASN A 215 12.12 1.33 7.96
CA ASN A 215 10.99 0.64 7.35
C ASN A 215 11.33 0.00 6.00
N THR A 216 12.38 0.46 5.29
CA THR A 216 12.74 -0.03 3.94
C THR A 216 12.83 -1.55 3.87
N LYS A 217 13.45 -2.20 4.87
CA LYS A 217 13.60 -3.65 4.86
C LYS A 217 12.26 -4.39 4.86
N TYR A 218 11.27 -3.88 5.60
CA TYR A 218 9.94 -4.48 5.68
C TYR A 218 9.13 -4.24 4.40
N HIS A 219 9.27 -3.05 3.80
CA HIS A 219 8.71 -2.77 2.48
C HIS A 219 9.31 -3.70 1.41
N ALA A 220 10.64 -3.85 1.41
CA ALA A 220 11.35 -4.72 0.49
C ALA A 220 10.90 -6.18 0.65
N TYR A 221 10.78 -6.69 1.88
CA TYR A 221 10.22 -8.02 2.14
C TYR A 221 8.84 -8.19 1.51
N THR A 222 7.95 -7.25 1.78
CA THR A 222 6.56 -7.29 1.32
C THR A 222 6.46 -7.26 -0.20
N LEU A 223 7.27 -6.41 -0.85
CA LEU A 223 7.29 -6.33 -2.30
C LEU A 223 7.99 -7.53 -2.96
N VAL A 224 9.07 -8.08 -2.39
CA VAL A 224 9.70 -9.31 -2.90
C VAL A 224 8.69 -10.45 -2.91
N GLU A 225 7.99 -10.67 -1.79
CA GLU A 225 7.01 -11.75 -1.67
C GLU A 225 5.82 -11.51 -2.60
N SER A 226 5.20 -10.32 -2.55
CA SER A 226 4.06 -9.99 -3.41
C SER A 226 4.40 -10.10 -4.89
N ASN A 227 5.58 -9.63 -5.34
CA ASN A 227 5.98 -9.77 -6.73
C ASN A 227 6.18 -11.24 -7.13
N ARG A 228 6.80 -12.06 -6.28
CA ARG A 228 6.98 -13.49 -6.57
C ARG A 228 5.66 -14.24 -6.66
N THR A 229 4.69 -13.91 -5.80
CA THR A 229 3.43 -14.67 -5.73
C THR A 229 2.34 -14.12 -6.64
N GLU A 230 2.34 -12.82 -6.89
CA GLU A 230 1.25 -12.14 -7.61
C GLU A 230 1.67 -11.59 -8.97
N ARG A 231 2.97 -11.45 -9.26
CA ARG A 231 3.50 -10.91 -10.53
C ARG A 231 4.42 -11.91 -11.21
N SER A 232 3.84 -13.06 -11.57
CA SER A 232 4.53 -14.19 -12.20
C SER A 232 5.25 -13.83 -13.51
N HIS A 233 4.91 -12.72 -14.15
CA HIS A 233 5.56 -12.26 -15.37
C HIS A 233 5.52 -10.73 -15.49
N LYS A 234 6.45 -10.16 -16.28
CA LYS A 234 6.54 -8.69 -16.45
C LYS A 234 5.16 -8.15 -16.84
N GLY A 235 4.66 -7.08 -16.22
CA GLY A 235 3.39 -6.44 -16.63
C GLY A 235 2.07 -7.21 -16.37
N TYR A 236 2.05 -8.38 -15.71
CA TYR A 236 0.82 -9.14 -15.40
C TYR A 236 -0.26 -8.33 -14.65
N GLN A 237 0.13 -7.30 -13.90
CA GLN A 237 -0.80 -6.47 -13.11
C GLN A 237 -0.86 -5.01 -13.54
N LYS A 238 -0.24 -4.65 -14.67
CA LYS A 238 -0.56 -3.38 -15.32
C LYS A 238 -1.85 -3.62 -16.11
N ARG A 239 -2.77 -2.66 -16.15
CA ARG A 239 -3.92 -2.73 -17.08
C ARG A 239 -3.35 -2.91 -18.50
N GLY A 240 -3.36 -4.12 -19.09
CA GLY A 240 -2.71 -4.44 -20.37
C GLY A 240 -2.25 -5.90 -20.53
N THR A 241 -1.48 -6.18 -21.60
CA THR A 241 -0.91 -7.50 -21.91
C THR A 241 0.52 -7.58 -21.36
N GLY A 242 0.75 -8.38 -20.31
CA GLY A 242 2.07 -8.53 -19.70
C GLY A 242 3.17 -9.07 -20.64
N GLY A 243 4.44 -8.86 -20.26
CA GLY A 243 5.66 -9.50 -20.75
C GLY A 243 6.02 -10.81 -20.01
N THR A 244 7.27 -11.28 -20.19
CA THR A 244 7.70 -12.68 -19.97
C THR A 244 7.80 -13.14 -18.50
N ASP A 245 7.64 -14.45 -18.31
CA ASP A 245 7.59 -15.20 -17.05
C ASP A 245 8.89 -15.14 -16.22
N TYR A 246 8.73 -15.13 -14.89
CA TYR A 246 9.75 -15.55 -13.93
C TYR A 246 9.59 -17.05 -13.68
N PHE A 247 10.70 -17.78 -13.55
CA PHE A 247 10.64 -19.14 -12.99
C PHE A 247 10.25 -19.04 -11.51
N ILE A 248 9.16 -19.72 -11.13
CA ILE A 248 8.66 -19.84 -9.75
C ILE A 248 9.23 -21.10 -9.11
#